data_AF-A0A381YGL0-F1
#
_entry.id   AF-A0A381YGL0-F1
#
_cell.length_a   1.000
_cell.length_b   1.000
_cell.length_c   1.000
_cell.angle_alpha   90.00
_cell.angle_beta   90.00
_cell.angle_gamma   90.00
#
_symmetry.space_group_name_H-M   'P 1'
#
loop_
_entity.id
_entity.type
_entity.pdbx_description
1 polymer ?
#
loop_
_entity_poly.entity_id
_entity_poly.type
_entity_poly.pdbx_seq_one_letter_code
_entity_poly.pdbx_strand_id
1 'polypeptide(L)'
;MDRIYILLICFSVVLKAVPGTELTDGYYVDVSGADSIQVESSDDRLTLFLKNGSRINFNMVNGKYLYQKFSSDDFLELKIESDKKFGLIDKNDPVGVYTLYRMPSFFNKLIAILVSSALLFSIFQAYLKLNKIWKRRKIEEVANSISIVASLLGFAVLFPFLMNSLFITNDYPSAGKSLIGLF
;
A
#
# COMPACT_ATOMS: atom_id res chain seq x y z
N MET A 1 33.40 11.34 -12.51
CA MET A 1 32.49 11.59 -11.37
C MET A 1 31.06 11.33 -11.87
N ASP A 2 30.69 10.07 -12.17
CA ASP A 2 29.57 9.82 -13.11
C ASP A 2 28.66 8.65 -12.72
N ARG A 3 28.36 8.44 -11.44
CA ARG A 3 27.54 7.28 -11.01
C ARG A 3 26.43 7.55 -9.97
N ILE A 4 26.09 8.81 -9.69
CA ILE A 4 25.08 9.14 -8.67
C ILE A 4 23.70 9.52 -9.25
N TYR A 5 23.57 9.69 -10.57
CA TYR A 5 22.31 10.13 -11.19
C TYR A 5 21.29 9.03 -11.55
N ILE A 6 21.55 7.75 -11.24
CA ILE A 6 20.70 6.65 -11.71
C ILE A 6 19.59 6.25 -10.71
N LEU A 7 19.63 6.68 -9.45
CA LEU A 7 18.70 6.17 -8.42
C LEU A 7 17.51 7.10 -8.07
N LEU A 8 17.22 8.12 -8.88
CA LEU A 8 16.17 9.11 -8.61
C LEU A 8 15.01 9.11 -9.62
N ILE A 9 14.88 8.04 -10.43
CA ILE A 9 13.85 7.92 -11.49
C ILE A 9 12.83 6.79 -11.22
N CYS A 10 12.89 6.09 -10.09
CA CYS A 10 11.91 5.01 -9.81
C CYS A 10 10.59 5.47 -9.16
N PHE A 11 10.37 6.77 -8.98
CA PHE A 11 9.11 7.29 -8.42
C PHE A 11 8.51 8.38 -9.31
N SER A 12 8.54 8.19 -10.62
CA SER A 12 7.53 8.81 -11.47
C SER A 12 6.19 8.16 -11.14
N VAL A 13 5.51 8.67 -10.11
CA VAL A 13 4.05 8.62 -10.08
C VAL A 13 3.62 9.38 -11.32
N VAL A 14 3.40 8.64 -12.40
CA VAL A 14 2.81 9.16 -13.62
C VAL A 14 1.39 9.56 -13.26
N LEU A 15 1.21 10.80 -12.81
CA LEU A 15 -0.10 11.45 -12.78
C LEU A 15 -0.45 11.82 -14.22
N LYS A 16 -0.87 10.80 -14.97
CA LYS A 16 -1.63 10.99 -16.19
C LYS A 16 -3.03 11.39 -15.76
N ALA A 17 -3.36 12.67 -15.91
CA ALA A 17 -4.74 13.09 -16.07
C ALA A 17 -5.10 12.82 -17.54
N VAL A 18 -5.84 11.75 -17.80
CA VAL A 18 -6.36 11.40 -19.12
C VAL A 18 -7.89 11.35 -19.01
N PRO A 19 -8.62 12.02 -19.90
CA PRO A 19 -10.08 12.11 -19.84
C PRO A 19 -10.66 10.82 -20.39
N GLY A 20 -11.24 9.98 -19.55
CA GLY A 20 -11.78 8.71 -20.04
C GLY A 20 -12.50 7.82 -19.04
N THR A 21 -12.95 8.31 -17.89
CA THR A 21 -13.78 7.50 -17.00
C THR A 21 -14.93 8.33 -16.45
N GLU A 22 -16.16 7.92 -16.79
CA GLU A 22 -17.37 8.63 -16.38
C GLU A 22 -17.60 8.54 -14.87
N LEU A 23 -17.05 7.53 -14.18
CA LEU A 23 -17.26 7.29 -12.76
C LEU A 23 -16.17 7.92 -11.90
N THR A 24 -16.57 8.74 -10.93
CA THR A 24 -15.66 9.47 -10.05
C THR A 24 -14.99 8.52 -9.04
N ASP A 25 -13.67 8.65 -8.83
CA ASP A 25 -13.00 7.95 -7.72
C ASP A 25 -13.68 8.24 -6.39
N GLY A 26 -13.74 7.26 -5.49
CA GLY A 26 -14.19 7.49 -4.11
C GLY A 26 -14.86 6.34 -3.39
N TYR A 27 -15.40 6.65 -2.22
CA TYR A 27 -16.18 5.73 -1.41
C TYR A 27 -17.64 5.81 -1.83
N TYR A 28 -18.16 4.68 -2.28
CA TYR A 28 -19.55 4.48 -2.61
C TYR A 28 -20.19 3.61 -1.54
N VAL A 29 -21.47 3.86 -1.26
CA VAL A 29 -22.26 3.08 -0.30
C VAL A 29 -23.50 2.53 -0.98
N ASP A 30 -23.90 1.34 -0.55
CA ASP A 30 -25.19 0.76 -0.93
C ASP A 30 -26.35 1.62 -0.39
N VAL A 31 -27.56 1.43 -0.93
CA VAL A 31 -28.80 2.12 -0.54
C VAL A 31 -29.07 2.01 0.97
N SER A 32 -28.64 0.91 1.59
CA SER A 32 -28.74 0.67 3.04
C SER A 32 -27.64 1.34 3.88
N GLY A 33 -26.55 1.82 3.27
CA GLY A 33 -25.36 2.34 3.94
C GLY A 33 -24.52 1.27 4.67
N ALA A 34 -24.95 0.01 4.67
CA ALA A 34 -24.29 -1.08 5.39
C ALA A 34 -22.99 -1.52 4.70
N ASP A 35 -22.97 -1.49 3.36
CA ASP A 35 -21.80 -1.84 2.55
C ASP A 35 -21.14 -0.60 1.94
N SER A 36 -19.81 -0.60 1.88
CA SER A 36 -19.03 0.50 1.28
C SER A 36 -17.95 -0.06 0.37
N ILE A 37 -17.88 0.47 -0.83
CA ILE A 37 -16.91 0.09 -1.85
C ILE A 37 -16.06 1.31 -2.17
N GLN A 38 -14.75 1.16 -2.12
CA GLN A 38 -13.85 2.17 -2.66
C GLN A 38 -13.60 1.86 -4.13
N VAL A 39 -13.85 2.85 -4.98
CA VAL A 39 -13.64 2.79 -6.43
C VAL A 39 -12.38 3.57 -6.76
N GLU A 40 -11.49 2.93 -7.51
CA GLU A 40 -10.33 3.55 -8.14
C GLU A 40 -10.39 3.32 -9.64
N SER A 41 -10.38 4.42 -10.38
CA SER A 41 -10.47 4.44 -11.83
C SER A 41 -9.09 4.62 -12.46
N SER A 42 -8.74 3.74 -13.40
CA SER A 42 -7.45 3.76 -14.10
C SER A 42 -7.63 3.41 -15.57
N ASP A 43 -7.50 4.40 -16.46
CA ASP A 43 -7.62 4.29 -17.93
C ASP A 43 -8.71 3.28 -18.40
N ASP A 44 -8.35 2.04 -18.70
CA ASP A 44 -9.27 0.98 -19.20
C ASP A 44 -9.82 0.04 -18.11
N ARG A 45 -9.61 0.39 -16.84
CA ARG A 45 -9.83 -0.50 -15.68
C ARG A 45 -10.50 0.24 -14.53
N LEU A 46 -11.49 -0.40 -13.94
CA LEU A 46 -12.10 0.02 -12.69
C LEU A 46 -11.77 -1.01 -11.62
N THR A 47 -11.19 -0.54 -10.51
CA THR A 47 -10.87 -1.40 -9.37
C THR A 47 -11.81 -1.10 -8.21
N LEU A 48 -12.53 -2.12 -7.76
CA LEU A 48 -13.36 -2.07 -6.57
C LEU A 48 -12.61 -2.70 -5.40
N PHE A 49 -12.49 -1.95 -4.31
CA PHE A 49 -11.97 -2.43 -3.04
C PHE A 49 -13.14 -2.61 -2.06
N LEU A 50 -13.37 -3.85 -1.65
CA LEU A 50 -14.43 -4.23 -0.73
C LEU A 50 -13.97 -4.12 0.73
N LYS A 51 -14.92 -3.96 1.67
CA LYS A 51 -14.62 -3.89 3.12
C LYS A 51 -13.85 -5.09 3.67
N ASN A 52 -13.99 -6.26 3.06
CA ASN A 52 -13.27 -7.48 3.42
C ASN A 52 -11.80 -7.51 2.95
N GLY A 53 -11.34 -6.44 2.27
CA GLY A 53 -9.99 -6.34 1.71
C GLY A 53 -9.81 -6.99 0.34
N SER A 54 -10.87 -7.59 -0.24
CA SER A 54 -10.80 -8.14 -1.58
C SER A 54 -10.83 -7.04 -2.65
N ARG A 55 -10.25 -7.36 -3.80
CA ARG A 55 -10.13 -6.45 -4.94
C ARG A 55 -10.76 -7.08 -6.16
N ILE A 56 -11.64 -6.35 -6.84
CA ILE A 56 -12.27 -6.78 -8.09
C ILE A 56 -11.84 -5.81 -9.18
N ASN A 57 -11.17 -6.34 -10.20
CA ASN A 57 -10.68 -5.54 -11.31
C ASN A 57 -11.60 -5.75 -12.52
N PHE A 58 -12.34 -4.72 -12.88
CA PHE A 58 -13.14 -4.70 -14.10
C PHE A 58 -12.29 -4.16 -15.24
N ASN A 59 -12.34 -4.84 -16.39
CA ASN A 59 -11.68 -4.38 -17.60
C ASN A 59 -12.74 -3.91 -18.59
N MET A 60 -12.42 -2.87 -19.35
CA MET A 60 -13.29 -2.37 -20.40
C MET A 60 -13.24 -3.30 -21.61
N VAL A 61 -14.37 -3.94 -21.93
CA VAL A 61 -14.52 -4.84 -23.09
C VAL A 61 -15.80 -4.44 -23.83
N ASN A 62 -15.70 -4.06 -25.10
CA ASN A 62 -16.83 -3.70 -25.96
C ASN A 62 -17.77 -2.61 -25.37
N GLY A 63 -17.23 -1.58 -24.72
CA GLY A 63 -18.07 -0.51 -24.15
C GLY A 63 -18.64 -0.82 -22.76
N LYS A 64 -18.31 -1.97 -22.17
CA LYS A 64 -18.81 -2.43 -20.86
C LYS A 64 -17.66 -2.81 -19.93
N TYR A 65 -17.83 -2.55 -18.64
CA TYR A 65 -16.90 -2.98 -17.61
C TYR A 65 -17.26 -4.39 -17.14
N LEU A 66 -16.42 -5.37 -17.47
CA LEU A 66 -16.66 -6.78 -17.18
C LEU A 66 -15.59 -7.34 -16.25
N TYR A 67 -16.02 -8.18 -15.31
CA TYR A 67 -15.18 -9.02 -14.48
C TYR A 67 -15.56 -10.49 -14.69
N GLN A 68 -14.61 -11.29 -15.18
CA GLN A 68 -14.79 -12.73 -15.32
C GLN A 68 -14.54 -13.39 -13.97
N LYS A 69 -15.55 -14.08 -13.43
CA LYS A 69 -15.36 -14.92 -12.24
C LYS A 69 -14.60 -16.18 -12.64
N PHE A 70 -14.01 -16.86 -11.66
CA PHE A 70 -13.23 -18.09 -11.85
C PHE A 70 -13.99 -19.23 -12.57
N SER A 71 -15.31 -19.15 -12.68
CA SER A 71 -16.14 -20.09 -13.44
C SER A 71 -16.38 -19.54 -14.85
N SER A 72 -16.01 -20.30 -15.87
CA SER A 72 -15.81 -19.84 -17.26
C SER A 72 -16.99 -19.12 -17.93
N ASP A 73 -18.22 -19.28 -17.42
CA ASP A 73 -19.45 -18.70 -17.97
C ASP A 73 -20.10 -17.62 -17.09
N ASP A 74 -19.44 -17.16 -16.01
CA ASP A 74 -20.02 -16.19 -15.08
C ASP A 74 -19.27 -14.84 -15.13
N PHE A 75 -19.98 -13.80 -15.58
CA PHE A 75 -19.44 -12.45 -15.72
C PHE A 75 -20.24 -11.49 -14.87
N LEU A 76 -19.53 -10.66 -14.10
CA LEU A 76 -20.10 -9.54 -13.37
C LEU A 76 -19.94 -8.29 -14.24
N GLU A 77 -21.05 -7.65 -14.59
CA GLU A 77 -21.09 -6.40 -15.35
C GLU A 77 -21.25 -5.21 -14.39
N LEU A 78 -20.42 -4.20 -14.55
CA LEU A 78 -20.55 -2.91 -13.86
C LEU A 78 -21.20 -1.91 -14.81
N LYS A 79 -22.41 -1.47 -14.45
CA LYS A 79 -23.19 -0.48 -15.19
C LYS A 79 -23.09 0.87 -14.50
N ILE A 80 -22.51 1.85 -15.18
CA ILE A 80 -22.47 3.24 -14.72
C ILE A 80 -23.84 3.86 -15.00
N GLU A 81 -24.54 4.34 -13.96
CA GLU A 81 -25.80 5.08 -14.11
C GLU A 81 -25.55 6.59 -14.16
N SER A 82 -24.54 7.07 -13.43
CA SER A 82 -24.05 8.44 -13.49
C SER A 82 -22.60 8.52 -12.99
N ASP A 83 -22.01 9.70 -13.07
CA ASP A 83 -20.67 9.99 -12.55
C ASP A 83 -20.44 9.70 -11.06
N LYS A 84 -21.52 9.51 -10.32
CA LYS A 84 -21.57 9.31 -8.87
C LYS A 84 -22.39 8.08 -8.49
N LYS A 85 -22.80 7.26 -9.46
CA LYS A 85 -23.69 6.13 -9.22
C LYS A 85 -23.40 4.99 -10.20
N PHE A 86 -23.21 3.79 -9.66
CA PHE A 86 -23.06 2.58 -10.47
C PHE A 86 -23.86 1.42 -9.86
N GLY A 87 -24.27 0.49 -10.72
CA GLY A 87 -24.89 -0.77 -10.36
C GLY A 87 -24.01 -1.96 -10.76
N LEU A 88 -24.08 -3.03 -9.97
CA LEU A 88 -23.49 -4.33 -10.30
C LEU A 88 -24.58 -5.28 -10.78
N ILE A 89 -24.34 -5.96 -11.89
CA ILE A 89 -25.28 -6.90 -12.52
C ILE A 89 -24.58 -8.25 -12.69
N ASP A 90 -25.22 -9.32 -12.22
CA ASP A 90 -24.76 -10.70 -12.34
C ASP A 90 -25.78 -11.48 -13.15
N LYS A 91 -25.43 -11.92 -14.37
CA LYS A 91 -26.35 -12.67 -15.26
C LYS A 91 -27.76 -12.05 -15.42
N ASN A 92 -27.84 -10.73 -15.55
CA ASN A 92 -29.06 -9.90 -15.62
C ASN A 92 -29.80 -9.65 -14.30
N ASP A 93 -29.36 -10.23 -13.18
CA ASP A 93 -29.90 -9.90 -11.86
C ASP A 93 -29.12 -8.72 -11.24
N PRO A 94 -29.81 -7.65 -10.78
CA PRO A 94 -29.16 -6.53 -10.12
C PRO A 94 -28.67 -6.97 -8.73
N VAL A 95 -27.36 -6.94 -8.52
CA VAL A 95 -26.72 -7.34 -7.25
C VAL A 95 -26.77 -6.21 -6.22
N GLY A 96 -26.62 -4.97 -6.67
CA GLY A 96 -26.61 -3.80 -5.79
C GLY A 96 -26.36 -2.50 -6.54
N VAL A 97 -26.81 -1.40 -5.94
CA VAL A 97 -26.69 -0.05 -6.48
C VAL A 97 -25.93 0.81 -5.48
N TYR A 98 -24.82 1.39 -5.93
CA TYR A 98 -23.88 2.10 -5.09
C TYR A 98 -23.83 3.58 -5.48
N THR A 99 -23.90 4.46 -4.48
CA THR A 99 -23.88 5.92 -4.65
C THR A 99 -22.67 6.53 -3.97
N LEU A 100 -22.07 7.56 -4.58
CA LEU A 100 -20.88 8.22 -4.07
C LEU A 100 -21.20 8.92 -2.74
N TYR A 101 -20.66 8.36 -1.65
CA TYR A 101 -20.78 8.92 -0.31
C TYR A 101 -19.68 9.95 -0.02
N ARG A 102 -18.45 9.65 -0.44
CA ARG A 102 -17.30 10.51 -0.18
C ARG A 102 -16.25 10.38 -1.28
N MET A 103 -16.04 11.47 -2.01
CA MET A 103 -14.87 11.62 -2.88
C MET A 103 -13.59 11.46 -2.03
N PRO A 104 -12.53 10.80 -2.53
CA PRO A 104 -11.26 10.70 -1.85
C PRO A 104 -10.70 12.11 -1.90
N SER A 105 -11.00 12.84 -0.82
CA SER A 105 -10.75 14.28 -0.71
C SER A 105 -9.32 14.52 -1.15
N PHE A 106 -9.12 15.44 -2.07
CA PHE A 106 -7.79 15.95 -2.45
C PHE A 106 -6.85 16.11 -1.23
N PHE A 107 -7.43 16.44 -0.07
CA PHE A 107 -6.79 16.44 1.23
C PHE A 107 -6.08 15.13 1.60
N ASN A 108 -6.71 13.96 1.44
CA ASN A 108 -6.07 12.66 1.71
C ASN A 108 -4.89 12.40 0.77
N LYS A 109 -5.01 12.78 -0.51
CA LYS A 109 -3.87 12.70 -1.45
C LYS A 109 -2.74 13.65 -1.03
N LEU A 110 -3.06 14.86 -0.58
CA LEU A 110 -2.09 15.83 -0.04
C LEU A 110 -1.40 15.30 1.22
N ILE A 111 -2.15 14.75 2.17
CA ILE A 111 -1.61 14.12 3.37
C ILE A 111 -0.69 12.96 3.01
N ALA A 112 -1.07 12.11 2.05
CA ALA A 112 -0.21 11.00 1.61
C ALA A 112 1.12 11.48 1.00
N ILE A 113 1.09 12.54 0.17
CA ILE A 113 2.31 13.16 -0.38
C ILE A 113 3.16 13.75 0.75
N LEU A 114 2.54 14.41 1.71
CA LEU A 114 3.24 15.00 2.85
C LEU A 114 3.90 13.92 3.73
N VAL A 115 3.19 12.85 4.04
CA VAL A 115 3.70 11.69 4.79
C VAL A 115 4.84 11.01 4.04
N SER A 116 4.70 10.81 2.72
CA SER A 116 5.77 10.25 1.87
C SER A 116 7.02 11.14 1.88
N SER A 117 6.86 12.46 1.77
CA SER A 117 7.97 13.42 1.85
C SER A 117 8.66 13.37 3.22
N ALA A 118 7.90 13.28 4.31
CA ALA A 118 8.44 13.17 5.67
C ALA A 118 9.24 11.88 5.86
N LEU A 119 8.77 10.76 5.30
CA LEU A 119 9.48 9.48 5.28
C LEU A 119 10.81 9.58 4.55
N LEU A 120 10.82 10.24 3.39
CA LEU A 120 12.03 10.49 2.60
C LEU A 120 13.03 11.36 3.39
N PHE A 121 12.56 12.44 4.02
CA PHE A 121 13.40 13.25 4.93
C PHE A 121 13.95 12.43 6.11
N SER A 122 13.17 11.52 6.70
CA SER A 122 13.62 10.64 7.78
C SER A 122 14.77 9.73 7.35
N ILE A 123 14.67 9.13 6.15
CA ILE A 123 15.76 8.32 5.56
C ILE A 123 17.02 9.17 5.38
N PHE A 124 16.89 10.38 4.83
CA PHE A 124 18.03 11.30 4.69
C PHE A 124 18.64 11.69 6.04
N GLN A 125 17.82 11.96 7.06
CA GLN A 125 18.30 12.26 8.41
C GLN A 125 19.05 11.08 9.02
N ALA A 126 18.53 9.86 8.86
CA ALA A 126 19.20 8.64 9.30
C ALA A 126 20.55 8.47 8.61
N TYR A 127 20.59 8.66 7.28
CA TYR A 127 21.83 8.62 6.50
C TYR A 127 22.85 9.67 6.98
N LEU A 128 22.45 10.92 7.18
CA LEU A 128 23.36 11.97 7.64
C LEU A 128 23.86 11.73 9.07
N LYS A 129 23.00 11.21 9.96
CA LYS A 129 23.41 10.79 11.31
C LYS A 129 24.44 9.67 11.24
N LEU A 130 24.16 8.61 10.47
CA LEU A 130 25.09 7.50 10.26
C LEU A 130 26.40 7.98 9.63
N ASN A 131 26.38 8.84 8.62
CA ASN A 131 27.56 9.40 7.97
C ASN A 131 28.40 10.25 8.95
N LYS A 132 27.74 11.09 9.77
CA LYS A 132 28.40 11.91 10.80
C LYS A 132 29.07 11.03 11.86
N ILE A 133 28.40 9.94 12.26
CA ILE A 133 28.89 8.93 13.18
C ILE A 133 30.12 8.21 12.58
N TRP A 134 30.03 7.77 11.31
CA TRP A 134 31.12 7.11 10.59
C TRP A 134 32.35 8.01 10.42
N LYS A 135 32.14 9.31 10.15
CA LYS A 135 33.21 10.31 10.09
C LYS A 135 33.91 10.51 11.44
N ARG A 136 33.23 10.26 12.56
CA ARG A 136 33.76 10.38 13.94
C ARG A 136 34.32 9.08 14.51
N ARG A 137 34.32 7.97 13.75
CA ARG A 137 34.82 6.66 14.22
C ARG A 137 36.29 6.63 14.66
N LYS A 138 37.07 7.67 14.35
CA LYS A 138 38.46 7.80 14.78
C LYS A 138 38.61 8.19 16.26
N ILE A 139 37.50 8.50 16.95
CA ILE A 139 37.47 8.77 18.39
C ILE A 139 36.99 7.49 19.09
N GLU A 140 37.81 6.93 19.98
CA GLU A 140 37.56 5.63 20.64
C GLU A 140 36.20 5.59 21.37
N GLU A 141 35.82 6.68 22.03
CA GLU A 141 34.53 6.82 22.73
C GLU A 141 33.31 6.74 21.78
N VAL A 142 33.45 7.24 20.55
CA VAL A 142 32.39 7.21 19.54
C VAL A 142 32.28 5.81 18.93
N ALA A 143 33.40 5.12 18.69
CA ALA A 143 33.38 3.73 18.23
C ALA A 143 32.74 2.79 19.27
N ASN A 144 33.07 2.99 20.54
CA ASN A 144 32.53 2.17 21.64
C ASN A 144 31.01 2.38 21.79
N SER A 145 30.53 3.62 21.71
CA SER A 145 29.09 3.91 21.76
C SER A 145 28.32 3.39 20.53
N ILE A 146 28.88 3.41 19.32
CA ILE A 146 28.26 2.78 18.13
C ILE A 146 28.16 1.26 18.31
N SER A 147 29.21 0.62 18.81
CA SER A 147 29.22 -0.83 19.05
C SER A 147 28.17 -1.23 20.10
N ILE A 148 28.04 -0.44 21.17
CA ILE A 148 27.02 -0.64 22.21
C ILE A 148 25.60 -0.45 21.64
N VAL A 149 25.37 0.62 20.87
CA VAL A 149 24.06 0.88 20.25
C VAL A 149 23.71 -0.18 19.20
N ALA A 150 24.69 -0.68 18.44
CA ALA A 150 24.47 -1.76 17.48
C ALA A 150 24.10 -3.07 18.18
N SER A 151 24.77 -3.41 19.28
CA SER A 151 24.42 -4.57 20.13
C SER A 151 23.03 -4.38 20.76
N LEU A 152 22.69 -3.19 21.25
CA LEU A 152 21.37 -2.89 21.82
C LEU A 152 20.24 -2.93 20.77
N LEU A 153 20.49 -2.44 19.56
CA LEU A 153 19.54 -2.52 18.44
C LEU A 153 19.38 -3.96 17.95
N GLY A 154 20.48 -4.72 17.87
CA GLY A 154 20.44 -6.16 17.58
C GLY A 154 19.59 -6.90 18.60
N PHE A 155 19.80 -6.63 19.89
CA PHE A 155 18.99 -7.17 20.98
C PHE A 155 17.51 -6.77 20.86
N ALA A 156 17.22 -5.48 20.63
CA ALA A 156 15.84 -4.97 20.55
C ALA A 156 15.05 -5.53 19.36
N VAL A 157 15.72 -5.91 18.27
CA VAL A 157 15.08 -6.53 17.10
C VAL A 157 14.98 -8.05 17.24
N LEU A 158 16.02 -8.71 17.76
CA LEU A 158 16.06 -10.17 17.89
C LEU A 158 15.26 -10.69 19.07
N PHE A 159 15.09 -9.91 20.13
CA PHE A 159 14.32 -10.32 21.30
C PHE A 159 12.82 -10.53 20.99
N PRO A 160 12.10 -9.61 20.31
CA PRO A 160 10.74 -9.85 19.86
C PRO A 160 10.62 -11.02 18.87
N PHE A 161 11.61 -11.20 17.98
CA PHE A 161 11.63 -12.30 17.02
C PHE A 161 11.78 -13.66 17.72
N LEU A 162 12.65 -13.74 18.73
CA LEU A 162 12.80 -14.91 19.60
C LEU A 162 11.50 -15.21 20.37
N MET A 163 10.89 -14.19 20.98
CA MET A 163 9.62 -14.33 21.71
C MET A 163 8.50 -14.83 20.79
N ASN A 164 8.40 -14.27 19.58
CA ASN A 164 7.44 -14.71 18.58
C ASN A 164 7.68 -16.17 18.17
N SER A 165 8.94 -16.56 17.96
CA SER A 165 9.32 -17.92 17.56
C SER A 165 9.08 -18.97 18.65
N LEU A 166 9.36 -18.63 19.91
CA LEU A 166 9.24 -19.55 21.06
C LEU A 166 7.79 -19.69 21.55
N PHE A 167 7.04 -18.60 21.64
CA PHE A 167 5.73 -18.59 22.30
C PHE A 167 4.54 -18.58 21.34
N ILE A 168 4.71 -18.04 20.12
CA ILE A 168 3.60 -17.91 19.16
C ILE A 168 3.69 -18.98 18.07
N THR A 169 4.85 -19.11 17.43
CA THR A 169 4.99 -19.97 16.23
C THR A 169 5.57 -21.36 16.50
N ASN A 170 6.12 -21.63 17.70
CA ASN A 170 6.80 -22.89 18.06
C ASN A 170 7.85 -23.34 17.03
N ASP A 171 8.45 -22.38 16.30
CA ASP A 171 9.48 -22.65 15.30
C ASP A 171 10.85 -22.62 15.98
N TYR A 172 11.22 -23.77 16.56
CA TYR A 172 12.46 -23.93 17.32
C TYR A 172 13.74 -23.71 16.49
N PRO A 173 13.82 -24.10 15.20
CA PRO A 173 14.94 -23.72 14.32
C PRO A 173 15.12 -22.21 14.14
N SER A 174 14.03 -21.47 13.94
CA SER A 174 14.09 -20.00 13.81
C SER A 174 14.40 -19.32 15.15
N ALA A 175 13.90 -19.87 16.26
CA ALA A 175 14.27 -19.44 17.61
C ALA A 175 15.76 -19.62 17.87
N GLY A 176 16.33 -20.77 17.48
CA GLY A 176 17.77 -21.04 17.58
C GLY A 176 18.62 -20.03 16.81
N LYS A 177 18.22 -19.67 15.58
CA LYS A 177 18.91 -18.65 14.78
C LYS A 177 18.85 -17.26 15.43
N SER A 178 17.70 -16.89 15.99
CA SER A 178 17.53 -15.61 16.67
C SER A 178 18.34 -15.53 17.97
N LEU A 179 18.49 -16.66 18.68
CA LEU A 179 19.25 -16.78 19.91
C LEU A 179 20.77 -16.71 19.66
N ILE A 180 21.25 -17.28 18.55
CA ILE A 180 22.65 -17.13 18.11
C ILE A 180 22.94 -15.67 17.73
N GLY A 181 21.98 -14.93 17.16
CA GLY A 181 22.17 -13.52 16.85
C GLY A 181 22.19 -12.58 18.07
N LEU A 182 21.75 -13.07 19.24
CA LEU A 182 21.71 -12.30 20.50
C LEU A 182 23.05 -12.31 21.27
N PHE A 183 23.98 -13.20 20.89
CA PHE A 183 25.32 -13.34 21.46
C PHE A 183 26.39 -12.91 20.46
#